data_AF-A0A5N3ZZ58-F1
#
_entry.id   AF-A0A5N3ZZ58-F1
#
_cell.length_a   1.000
_cell.length_b   1.000
_cell.length_c   1.000
_cell.angle_alpha   90.00
_cell.angle_beta   90.00
_cell.angle_gamma   90.00
#
_symmetry.space_group_name_H-M   'P 1'
#
loop_
_entity.id
_entity.type
_entity.pdbx_description
1 polymer ?
#
loop_
_entity_poly.entity_id
_entity_poly.type
_entity_poly.pdbx_seq_one_letter_code
_entity_poly.pdbx_strand_id
1 'polypeptide(L)'
;MNVVFTIFLVLLGSSGISCRCNMYHLNEDEQFCAKSENLDADGLLDFFFGTTSENLSFANYLNCVFEKLNFITPEGIILFDNIIASGRLPWYLARVCEDVPTQIIKVQMEFKSSAIHCKENPPSVPSPSTVRKCITENYRSTPHGHK
;
A
#
# COMPACT_ATOMS: atom_id res chain seq x y z
N MET A 1 -24.47 42.61 10.11
CA MET A 1 -23.37 41.67 9.77
C MET A 1 -23.55 40.46 10.68
N ASN A 2 -24.19 39.43 10.12
CA ASN A 2 -25.09 38.55 10.85
C ASN A 2 -24.35 37.54 11.73
N VAL A 3 -24.75 37.49 13.01
CA VAL A 3 -24.39 36.45 13.99
C VAL A 3 -24.59 35.03 13.43
N VAL A 4 -25.53 34.87 12.49
CA VAL A 4 -25.79 33.65 11.72
C VAL A 4 -24.56 33.19 10.91
N PHE A 5 -23.78 34.12 10.35
CA PHE A 5 -22.58 33.80 9.55
C PHE A 5 -21.44 33.30 10.44
N THR A 6 -21.33 33.84 11.66
CA THR A 6 -20.34 33.41 12.65
C THR A 6 -20.68 32.03 13.22
N ILE A 7 -21.96 31.74 13.44
CA ILE A 7 -22.41 30.40 13.87
C ILE A 7 -22.14 29.35 12.79
N PHE A 8 -22.30 29.69 11.51
CA PHE A 8 -21.99 28.78 10.40
C PHE A 8 -20.49 28.45 10.31
N LEU A 9 -19.62 29.44 10.55
CA LEU A 9 -18.16 29.26 10.60
C LEU A 9 -17.71 28.46 11.83
N VAL A 10 -18.37 28.62 12.97
CA VAL A 10 -18.06 27.84 14.19
C VAL A 10 -18.55 26.38 14.07
N LEU A 11 -19.67 26.13 13.38
CA LEU A 11 -20.15 24.76 13.12
C LEU A 11 -19.29 24.01 12.09
N LEU A 12 -18.69 24.72 11.13
CA LEU A 12 -17.68 24.17 10.20
C LEU A 12 -16.33 23.92 10.87
N GLY A 13 -16.01 24.59 11.98
CA GLY A 13 -14.78 24.37 12.75
C GLY A 13 -14.89 23.31 13.85
N SER A 14 -16.11 22.87 14.19
CA SER A 14 -16.39 21.99 15.34
C SER A 14 -17.03 20.65 14.98
N SER A 15 -17.42 20.46 13.73
CA SER A 15 -17.40 19.13 13.16
C SER A 15 -15.93 18.84 12.88
N GLY A 16 -15.27 18.20 13.86
CA GLY A 16 -14.05 17.47 13.56
C GLY A 16 -14.38 16.65 12.32
N ILE A 17 -13.88 17.08 11.17
CA ILE A 17 -13.94 16.29 9.96
C ILE A 17 -13.11 15.09 10.35
N SER A 18 -13.77 14.06 10.88
CA SER A 18 -13.26 12.71 10.74
C SER A 18 -13.02 12.62 9.25
N CYS A 19 -11.77 12.82 8.82
CA CYS A 19 -11.29 12.38 7.53
C CYS A 19 -11.82 10.94 7.45
N ARG A 20 -12.92 10.75 6.73
CA ARG A 20 -13.54 9.45 6.60
C ARG A 20 -12.62 8.70 5.68
N CYS A 21 -11.59 8.08 6.27
CA CYS A 21 -10.75 7.12 5.59
C CYS A 21 -11.70 5.97 5.21
N ASN A 22 -12.15 5.99 3.95
CA ASN A 22 -13.10 5.01 3.48
C ASN A 22 -12.32 3.77 3.10
N MET A 23 -12.27 2.87 4.09
CA MET A 23 -12.09 1.42 4.01
C MET A 23 -11.22 0.89 2.86
N TYR A 24 -10.07 0.36 3.24
CA TYR A 24 -9.37 -0.75 2.61
C TYR A 24 -10.14 -1.47 1.47
N HIS A 25 -9.90 -1.05 0.23
CA HIS A 25 -10.46 -1.67 -0.96
C HIS A 25 -9.36 -2.25 -1.85
N LEU A 26 -9.41 -3.56 -2.03
CA LEU A 26 -8.66 -4.27 -3.07
C LEU A 26 -9.14 -3.79 -4.45
N ASN A 27 -8.23 -3.56 -5.39
CA ASN A 27 -8.60 -3.34 -6.81
C ASN A 27 -9.03 -4.66 -7.45
N GLU A 28 -9.47 -4.63 -8.71
CA GLU A 28 -9.96 -5.82 -9.42
C GLU A 28 -8.92 -6.94 -9.48
N ASP A 29 -7.64 -6.63 -9.73
CA ASP A 29 -6.56 -7.63 -9.77
C ASP A 29 -6.29 -8.24 -8.39
N GLU A 30 -6.26 -7.42 -7.35
CA GLU A 30 -6.08 -7.87 -5.97
C GLU A 30 -7.27 -8.69 -5.48
N GLN A 31 -8.50 -8.30 -5.82
CA GLN A 31 -9.70 -9.09 -5.53
C GLN A 31 -9.66 -10.44 -6.23
N PHE A 32 -9.22 -10.46 -7.50
CA PHE A 32 -9.05 -11.69 -8.27
C PHE A 32 -8.06 -12.63 -7.58
N CYS A 33 -6.89 -12.12 -7.21
CA CYS A 33 -5.84 -12.91 -6.55
C CYS A 33 -6.20 -13.32 -5.12
N ALA A 34 -6.93 -12.49 -4.37
CA ALA A 34 -7.34 -12.80 -3.00
C ALA A 34 -8.40 -13.92 -2.97
N LYS A 35 -9.35 -13.87 -3.92
CA LYS A 35 -10.45 -14.83 -4.00
C LYS A 35 -9.98 -16.26 -4.27
N SER A 36 -8.93 -16.46 -5.08
CA SER A 36 -8.38 -17.80 -5.33
C SER A 36 -7.78 -18.43 -4.08
N GLU A 37 -7.29 -17.60 -3.16
CA GLU A 37 -6.62 -18.02 -1.92
C GLU A 37 -7.54 -17.97 -0.69
N ASN A 38 -8.84 -17.71 -0.89
CA ASN A 38 -9.82 -17.51 0.18
C ASN A 38 -9.37 -16.44 1.20
N LEU A 39 -8.71 -15.40 0.70
CA LEU A 39 -8.33 -14.21 1.46
C LEU A 39 -9.36 -13.11 1.24
N ASP A 40 -9.69 -12.39 2.31
CA ASP A 40 -10.46 -11.15 2.25
C ASP A 40 -9.56 -9.94 2.56
N ALA A 41 -10.14 -8.75 2.50
CA ALA A 41 -9.41 -7.51 2.76
C ALA A 41 -8.84 -7.46 4.20
N ASP A 42 -9.56 -8.01 5.17
CA ASP A 42 -9.19 -8.02 6.59
C ASP A 42 -8.02 -8.97 6.87
N GLY A 43 -8.03 -10.18 6.31
CA GLY A 43 -6.90 -11.10 6.43
C GLY A 43 -5.64 -10.60 5.74
N LEU A 44 -5.79 -9.89 4.62
CA LEU A 44 -4.67 -9.20 3.96
C LEU A 44 -4.13 -8.06 4.85
N LEU A 45 -5.02 -7.24 5.42
CA LEU A 45 -4.65 -6.18 6.36
C LEU A 45 -3.82 -6.68 7.53
N ASP A 46 -4.32 -7.70 8.22
CA ASP A 46 -3.64 -8.30 9.36
C ASP A 46 -2.22 -8.75 9.01
N PHE A 47 -2.07 -9.36 7.84
CA PHE A 47 -0.75 -9.71 7.34
C PHE A 47 0.13 -8.47 7.06
N PHE A 48 -0.39 -7.42 6.42
CA PHE A 48 0.40 -6.22 6.13
C PHE A 48 0.81 -5.45 7.40
N PHE A 49 0.00 -5.49 8.45
CA PHE A 49 0.32 -4.92 9.77
C PHE A 49 1.15 -5.85 10.67
N GLY A 50 1.52 -7.04 10.18
CA GLY A 50 2.40 -7.97 10.89
C GLY A 50 1.73 -8.67 12.06
N THR A 51 0.39 -8.68 12.14
CA THR A 51 -0.35 -9.45 13.14
C THR A 51 -0.44 -10.93 12.78
N THR A 52 -0.18 -11.27 11.51
CA THR A 52 -0.18 -12.64 10.98
C THR A 52 1.12 -12.93 10.21
N SER A 53 1.69 -14.12 10.40
CA SER A 53 2.86 -14.59 9.66
C SER A 53 2.52 -14.99 8.22
N GLU A 54 3.49 -14.90 7.31
CA GLU A 54 3.32 -15.34 5.93
C GLU A 54 2.98 -16.83 5.84
N ASN A 55 1.92 -17.16 5.11
CA ASN A 55 1.50 -18.52 4.82
C ASN A 55 1.46 -18.75 3.29
N LEU A 56 1.21 -20.00 2.88
CA LEU A 56 1.19 -20.36 1.46
C LEU A 56 0.16 -19.55 0.65
N SER A 57 -1.04 -19.34 1.21
CA SER A 57 -2.09 -18.53 0.59
C SER A 57 -1.64 -17.10 0.31
N PHE A 58 -0.91 -16.49 1.25
CA PHE A 58 -0.38 -15.16 1.07
C PHE A 58 0.74 -15.10 0.02
N ALA A 59 1.64 -16.09 0.02
CA ALA A 59 2.68 -16.20 -1.00
C ALA A 59 2.08 -16.34 -2.41
N ASN A 60 1.04 -17.17 -2.57
CA ASN A 60 0.30 -17.33 -3.82
C ASN A 60 -0.38 -16.03 -4.25
N TYR A 61 -1.02 -15.33 -3.29
CA TYR A 61 -1.61 -14.02 -3.53
C TYR A 61 -0.58 -13.02 -4.08
N LEU A 62 0.59 -12.92 -3.46
CA LEU A 62 1.65 -12.02 -3.95
C LEU A 62 2.15 -12.41 -5.33
N ASN A 63 2.34 -13.70 -5.60
CA ASN A 63 2.75 -14.17 -6.92
C ASN A 63 1.75 -13.73 -7.99
N CYS A 64 0.45 -13.98 -7.75
CA CYS A 64 -0.62 -13.56 -8.65
C CYS A 64 -0.64 -12.04 -8.88
N VAL A 65 -0.49 -11.24 -7.81
CA VAL A 65 -0.47 -9.77 -7.93
C VAL A 65 0.75 -9.29 -8.72
N PHE A 66 1.93 -9.87 -8.49
CA PHE A 66 3.13 -9.52 -9.25
C PHE A 66 2.99 -9.85 -10.73
N GLU A 67 2.34 -10.98 -11.08
CA GLU A 67 2.04 -11.33 -12.46
C GLU A 67 1.08 -10.33 -13.11
N LYS A 68 -0.04 -10.01 -12.45
CA LYS A 68 -1.06 -9.08 -12.97
C LYS A 68 -0.49 -7.69 -13.23
N LEU A 69 0.46 -7.26 -12.41
CA LEU A 69 1.09 -5.95 -12.51
C LEU A 69 2.36 -5.93 -13.36
N ASN A 70 2.69 -7.06 -13.99
CA ASN A 70 3.89 -7.19 -14.81
C ASN A 70 5.19 -6.87 -14.03
N PHE A 71 5.25 -7.29 -12.77
CA PHE A 71 6.43 -7.16 -11.91
C PHE A 71 7.32 -8.40 -11.92
N ILE A 72 6.85 -9.48 -12.53
CA ILE A 72 7.59 -10.74 -12.66
C ILE A 72 7.37 -11.32 -14.06
N THR A 73 8.40 -11.94 -14.63
CA THR A 73 8.27 -12.68 -15.89
C THR A 73 7.66 -14.07 -15.65
N PRO A 74 7.18 -14.78 -16.69
CA PRO A 74 6.71 -16.17 -16.55
C PRO A 74 7.76 -17.14 -15.98
N GLU A 75 9.05 -16.81 -16.13
CA GLU A 75 10.17 -17.59 -15.58
C GLU A 75 10.49 -17.24 -14.11
N GLY A 76 9.75 -16.30 -13.50
CA GLY A 76 9.93 -15.90 -12.11
C GLY A 76 10.95 -14.77 -11.91
N ILE A 77 11.36 -14.06 -12.96
CA ILE A 77 12.37 -12.98 -12.85
C ILE A 77 11.69 -11.68 -12.43
N ILE A 78 12.14 -11.07 -11.32
CA ILE A 78 11.61 -9.80 -10.82
C ILE A 78 12.02 -8.63 -11.71
N LEU A 79 11.04 -7.86 -12.15
CA LEU A 79 11.18 -6.68 -13.00
C LEU A 79 11.15 -5.40 -12.16
N PHE A 80 12.26 -5.08 -11.48
CA PHE A 80 12.36 -3.90 -10.62
C PHE A 80 12.03 -2.59 -11.32
N ASP A 81 12.37 -2.44 -12.61
CA ASP A 81 12.06 -1.22 -13.35
C ASP A 81 10.55 -0.99 -13.49
N ASN A 82 9.77 -2.06 -13.62
CA ASN A 82 8.30 -1.98 -13.66
C ASN A 82 7.74 -1.65 -12.26
N ILE A 83 8.33 -2.23 -11.21
CA ILE A 83 7.97 -1.90 -9.81
C ILE A 83 8.21 -0.42 -9.54
N ILE A 84 9.38 0.11 -9.90
CA ILE A 84 9.76 1.52 -9.73
C ILE A 84 8.83 2.44 -10.54
N ALA A 85 8.48 2.05 -11.77
CA ALA A 85 7.61 2.83 -12.65
C ALA A 85 6.14 2.85 -12.17
N SER A 86 5.69 1.86 -11.42
CA SER A 86 4.32 1.80 -10.90
C SER A 86 3.97 2.95 -9.94
N GLY A 87 5.00 3.56 -9.32
CA GLY A 87 4.88 4.72 -8.46
C GLY A 87 4.18 4.49 -7.12
N ARG A 88 3.59 3.31 -6.89
CA ARG A 88 2.92 2.96 -5.63
C ARG A 88 2.88 1.44 -5.42
N LEU A 89 2.91 1.03 -4.15
CA LEU A 89 2.60 -0.34 -3.77
C LEU A 89 1.10 -0.60 -3.95
N PRO A 90 0.70 -1.67 -4.65
CA PRO A 90 -0.70 -2.12 -4.70
C PRO A 90 -1.21 -2.44 -3.29
N TRP A 91 -0.35 -3.13 -2.53
CA TRP A 91 -0.64 -3.74 -1.24
C TRP A 91 -0.35 -2.87 -0.01
N TYR A 92 -0.08 -1.57 -0.18
CA TYR A 92 -0.06 -0.66 0.97
C TYR A 92 -1.47 -0.09 1.14
N LEU A 93 -2.15 -0.66 2.13
CA LEU A 93 -3.52 -0.37 2.50
C LEU A 93 -3.64 1.03 3.09
N ALA A 94 -3.76 2.01 2.22
CA ALA A 94 -4.30 3.33 2.50
C ALA A 94 -4.86 3.87 1.18
N ARG A 95 -6.01 3.34 0.76
CA ARG A 95 -6.79 3.97 -0.30
C ARG A 95 -7.81 4.87 0.37
N VAL A 96 -7.59 6.16 0.21
CA VAL A 96 -8.56 7.22 0.47
C VAL A 96 -8.79 7.51 1.95
N CYS A 97 -7.77 8.07 2.60
CA CYS A 97 -8.04 9.31 3.32
C CYS A 97 -7.95 10.45 2.29
N GLU A 98 -8.60 11.60 2.50
CA GLU A 98 -8.31 12.80 1.72
C GLU A 98 -6.88 13.25 2.03
N ASP A 99 -5.89 12.50 1.53
CA ASP A 99 -4.49 12.80 1.73
C ASP A 99 -4.20 14.08 0.97
N VAL A 100 -3.67 15.07 1.69
CA VAL A 100 -3.22 16.33 1.07
C VAL A 100 -2.24 15.96 -0.05
N PRO A 101 -2.30 16.56 -1.25
CA PRO A 101 -1.46 16.17 -2.40
C PRO A 101 0.03 16.01 -2.09
N THR A 102 0.55 16.77 -1.12
CA THR A 102 1.92 16.68 -0.62
C THR A 102 2.25 15.33 0.03
N GLN A 103 1.32 14.70 0.74
CA GLN A 103 1.49 13.37 1.33
C GLN A 103 1.51 12.27 0.27
N ILE A 104 0.66 12.38 -0.75
CA ILE A 104 0.66 11.46 -1.90
C ILE A 104 2.02 11.48 -2.60
N ILE A 105 2.54 12.68 -2.89
CA ILE A 105 3.86 12.84 -3.53
C ILE A 105 4.96 12.24 -2.65
N LYS A 106 4.93 12.49 -1.33
CA LYS A 106 5.91 11.94 -0.38
C LYS A 106 5.91 10.40 -0.40
N VAL A 107 4.73 9.79 -0.29
CA VAL A 107 4.54 8.32 -0.34
C VAL A 107 5.10 7.73 -1.63
N GLN A 108 4.80 8.33 -2.78
CA GLN A 108 5.29 7.87 -4.09
C GLN A 108 6.82 7.97 -4.19
N MET A 109 7.41 9.08 -3.74
CA MET A 109 8.87 9.28 -3.75
C MET A 109 9.58 8.29 -2.81
N GLU A 110 9.05 8.06 -1.62
CA GLU A 110 9.63 7.13 -0.66
C GLU A 110 9.53 5.70 -1.17
N PHE A 111 8.39 5.29 -1.74
CA PHE A 111 8.25 3.99 -2.40
C PHE A 111 9.29 3.81 -3.49
N LYS A 112 9.42 4.80 -4.39
CA LYS A 112 10.38 4.78 -5.48
C LYS A 112 11.81 4.63 -4.96
N SER A 113 12.16 5.37 -3.91
CA SER A 113 13.48 5.28 -3.27
C SER A 113 13.74 3.89 -2.69
N SER A 114 12.77 3.29 -2.02
CA SER A 114 12.90 1.93 -1.45
C SER A 114 13.02 0.88 -2.55
N ALA A 115 12.25 0.99 -3.62
CA ALA A 115 12.33 0.07 -4.76
C ALA A 115 13.68 0.16 -5.49
N ILE A 116 14.23 1.36 -5.65
CA ILE A 116 15.60 1.56 -6.19
C ILE A 116 16.62 0.91 -5.26
N HIS A 117 16.52 1.14 -3.95
CA HIS A 117 17.44 0.53 -2.98
C HIS A 117 17.43 -1.01 -3.07
N CYS A 118 16.24 -1.62 -3.16
CA CYS A 118 16.10 -3.07 -3.29
C CYS A 118 16.53 -3.60 -4.66
N LYS A 119 16.52 -2.79 -5.71
CA LYS A 119 17.13 -3.14 -7.00
C LYS A 119 18.66 -3.20 -6.90
N GLU A 120 19.26 -2.24 -6.19
CA GLU A 120 20.71 -2.16 -5.98
C GLU A 120 21.22 -3.19 -4.96
N ASN A 121 20.36 -3.59 -4.03
CA ASN A 121 20.64 -4.55 -2.96
C ASN A 121 19.57 -5.66 -2.94
N PRO A 122 19.49 -6.49 -3.99
CA PRO A 122 18.42 -7.47 -4.11
C PRO A 122 18.53 -8.55 -3.02
N PRO A 123 17.38 -9.11 -2.56
CA PRO A 123 17.38 -10.29 -1.71
C PRO A 123 18.19 -11.44 -2.32
N SER A 124 18.78 -12.29 -1.48
CA SER A 124 19.60 -13.43 -1.93
C SER A 124 18.85 -14.39 -2.86
N VAL A 125 17.55 -14.56 -2.62
CA VAL A 125 16.61 -15.24 -3.52
C VAL A 125 15.45 -14.28 -3.78
N PRO A 126 15.44 -13.57 -4.92
CA PRO A 126 14.36 -12.66 -5.28
C PRO A 126 13.06 -13.44 -5.50
N SER A 127 12.04 -13.08 -4.75
CA SER A 127 10.66 -13.54 -4.93
C SER A 127 9.72 -12.38 -4.60
N PRO A 128 8.44 -12.44 -5.01
CA PRO A 128 7.46 -11.44 -4.64
C PRO A 128 7.44 -11.12 -3.13
N SER A 129 7.53 -12.14 -2.29
CA SER A 129 7.59 -12.00 -0.83
C SER A 129 8.86 -11.29 -0.34
N THR A 130 10.04 -11.71 -0.81
CA THR A 130 11.31 -11.13 -0.34
C THR A 130 11.51 -9.71 -0.87
N VAL A 131 11.04 -9.43 -2.08
CA VAL A 131 11.05 -8.08 -2.68
C VAL A 131 10.11 -7.16 -1.94
N ARG A 132 8.86 -7.59 -1.68
CA ARG A 132 7.94 -6.84 -0.83
C ARG A 132 8.59 -6.51 0.51
N LYS A 133 9.15 -7.52 1.19
CA LYS A 133 9.77 -7.36 2.50
C LYS A 133 10.90 -6.31 2.47
N CYS A 134 11.80 -6.42 1.49
CA CYS A 134 12.86 -5.42 1.29
C CYS A 134 12.31 -4.00 1.13
N ILE A 135 11.29 -3.83 0.27
CA ILE A 135 10.69 -2.51 0.03
C ILE A 135 10.08 -1.97 1.32
N THR A 136 9.28 -2.77 2.03
CA THR A 136 8.62 -2.38 3.29
C THR A 136 9.63 -2.00 4.37
N GLU A 137 10.71 -2.78 4.55
CA GLU A 137 11.75 -2.51 5.56
C GLU A 137 12.55 -1.22 5.26
N ASN A 138 12.63 -0.84 3.98
CA ASN A 138 13.31 0.37 3.54
C ASN A 138 12.34 1.54 3.25
N TYR A 139 11.04 1.35 3.49
CA TYR A 139 10.01 2.34 3.26
C TYR A 139 9.84 3.23 4.50
N ARG A 140 10.12 4.53 4.35
CA ARG A 140 10.16 5.48 5.46
C ARG A 140 8.87 6.27 5.69
N SER A 141 7.81 6.01 4.93
CA SER A 141 6.55 6.72 5.15
C SER A 141 5.87 6.15 6.38
N THR A 142 5.98 6.89 7.46
CA THR A 142 5.01 6.88 8.55
C THR A 142 4.02 8.01 8.27
N PRO A 143 2.78 7.73 7.82
CA PRO A 143 1.70 8.71 7.89
C PRO A 143 1.26 8.94 9.35
N HIS A 144 1.53 7.99 10.25
CA HIS A 144 1.36 8.16 11.68
C HIS A 144 2.52 7.50 12.42
N GLY A 145 3.11 8.23 13.37
CA GLY A 145 4.08 7.65 14.29
C GLY A 145 3.41 6.61 15.15
N HIS A 146 3.71 5.34 14.90
CA HIS A 146 3.63 4.29 15.90
C HIS A 146 4.95 3.52 15.84
N LYS A 147 5.83 3.87 16.80
CA LYS A 147 6.80 2.95 17.38
C LYS A 147 6.05 2.00 18.32
#